data_AF-A0A016TTI9-F1
#
_entry.id   AF-A0A016TTI9-F1
#
_cell.length_a   1.000
_cell.length_b   1.000
_cell.length_c   1.000
_cell.angle_alpha   90.00
_cell.angle_beta   90.00
_cell.angle_gamma   90.00
#
_symmetry.space_group_name_H-M   'P 1'
#
loop_
_entity.id
_entity.type
_entity.pdbx_description
1 polymer ?
#
loop_
_entity_poly.entity_id
_entity_poly.type
_entity_poly.pdbx_seq_one_letter_code
_entity_poly.pdbx_strand_id
1 'polypeptide(L)'
;MIGKVVMVDLRTSLIFHTEVLHRSETNGSSPQMEVEGLRRLLRWLSADKWKISSITTDRNRFFPALLDEMKVEIGDVQHFWDGWHLVKWFGNNLRKVG
;
A
#
# COMPACT_ATOMS: atom_id res chain seq x y z
N MET A 1 4.03 -12.84 -14.19
CA MET A 1 3.03 -11.84 -13.74
C MET A 1 3.79 -10.58 -13.38
N ILE A 2 3.32 -9.43 -13.85
CA ILE A 2 3.95 -8.14 -13.62
C ILE A 2 3.04 -7.35 -12.69
N GLY A 3 3.60 -6.83 -11.60
CA GLY A 3 2.97 -5.86 -10.71
C GLY A 3 3.42 -4.45 -11.07
N LYS A 4 2.60 -3.47 -10.71
CA LYS A 4 2.90 -2.06 -10.94
C LYS A 4 2.55 -1.26 -9.71
N VAL A 5 3.44 -0.37 -9.31
CA VAL A 5 3.20 0.64 -8.28
C VAL A 5 3.19 1.99 -8.97
N VAL A 6 2.18 2.81 -8.69
CA VAL A 6 2.07 4.16 -9.22
C VAL A 6 1.68 5.09 -8.09
N MET A 7 2.44 6.17 -7.92
CA MET A 7 2.05 7.28 -7.07
C MET A 7 1.45 8.38 -7.93
N VAL A 8 0.22 8.78 -7.58
CA VAL A 8 -0.53 9.82 -8.29
C VAL A 8 -1.05 10.83 -7.27
N ASP A 9 -0.88 12.12 -7.55
CA ASP A 9 -1.67 13.14 -6.87
C ASP A 9 -3.08 13.14 -7.42
N LEU A 10 -4.05 12.75 -6.60
CA LEU A 10 -5.45 12.67 -7.00
C LEU A 10 -6.08 14.03 -7.31
N ARG A 11 -5.49 15.14 -6.83
CA ARG A 11 -5.99 16.49 -7.12
C ARG A 11 -5.61 16.95 -8.52
N THR A 12 -4.34 16.77 -8.89
CA THR A 12 -3.80 17.23 -10.18
C THR A 12 -3.75 16.16 -11.26
N SER A 13 -3.97 14.89 -10.88
CA SER A 13 -3.75 13.70 -11.72
C SER A 13 -2.29 13.54 -12.19
N LEU A 14 -1.33 14.21 -11.54
CA LEU A 14 0.08 14.08 -11.86
C LEU A 14 0.63 12.75 -11.32
N ILE A 15 1.32 12.01 -12.19
CA ILE A 15 2.05 10.80 -11.82
C ILE A 15 3.45 11.21 -11.36
N PHE A 16 3.78 10.94 -10.10
CA PHE A 16 5.09 11.26 -9.54
C PHE A 16 6.08 10.11 -9.67
N HIS A 17 5.60 8.87 -9.50
CA HIS A 17 6.44 7.69 -9.52
C HIS A 17 5.71 6.54 -10.19
N THR A 18 6.43 5.77 -11.00
CA THR A 18 5.95 4.51 -11.55
C THR A 18 7.05 3.49 -11.42
N GLU A 19 6.70 2.33 -10.88
CA GLU A 19 7.61 1.21 -10.73
C GLU A 19 6.94 -0.08 -11.18
N VAL A 20 7.73 -0.92 -11.85
CA VAL A 20 7.30 -2.21 -12.37
C VAL A 20 8.06 -3.29 -11.61
N LEU A 21 7.32 -4.22 -11.03
CA LEU A 21 7.88 -5.40 -10.34
C LEU A 21 7.54 -6.66 -11.11
N HIS A 22 8.53 -7.51 -11.32
CA HIS A 22 8.31 -8.85 -11.82
C HIS A 22 8.15 -9.85 -10.68
N ARG A 23 7.23 -10.81 -10.82
CA ARG A 23 6.94 -11.82 -9.78
C ARG A 23 8.14 -12.68 -9.38
N SER A 24 9.17 -12.78 -10.23
CA SER A 24 10.41 -13.48 -9.89
C SER A 24 11.18 -12.80 -8.75
N GLU A 25 10.98 -11.51 -8.53
CA GLU A 25 11.63 -10.74 -7.47
C GLU A 25 11.06 -11.05 -6.08
N THR A 26 9.88 -11.68 -6.02
CA THR A 26 9.17 -11.97 -4.75
C THR A 26 8.74 -13.44 -4.66
N ASN A 27 9.62 -14.35 -5.11
CA ASN A 27 9.43 -15.80 -4.99
C ASN A 27 8.08 -16.32 -5.52
N GLY A 28 7.50 -15.69 -6.54
CA GLY A 28 6.21 -16.14 -7.07
C GLY A 28 4.98 -15.67 -6.28
N SER A 29 5.14 -14.90 -5.20
CA SER A 29 4.04 -14.56 -4.28
C SER A 29 3.45 -13.18 -4.56
N SER A 30 2.17 -13.13 -4.97
CA SER A 30 1.46 -11.87 -5.24
C SER A 30 1.32 -10.96 -4.01
N PRO A 31 0.95 -11.46 -2.80
CA PRO A 31 0.93 -10.61 -1.61
C PRO A 31 2.29 -10.01 -1.25
N GLN A 32 3.39 -10.72 -1.54
CA GLN A 32 4.74 -10.19 -1.35
C GLN A 32 5.11 -9.15 -2.41
N MET A 33 4.59 -9.24 -3.64
CA MET A 33 4.76 -8.19 -4.65
C MET A 33 4.17 -6.86 -4.19
N GLU A 34 2.99 -6.88 -3.56
CA GLU A 34 2.37 -5.67 -3.03
C GLU A 34 3.21 -5.05 -1.91
N VAL A 35 3.71 -5.89 -0.99
CA VAL A 35 4.58 -5.46 0.12
C VAL A 35 5.87 -4.87 -0.41
N GLU A 36 6.53 -5.55 -1.35
CA GLU A 36 7.78 -5.06 -1.93
C GLU A 36 7.54 -3.79 -2.74
N GLY A 37 6.44 -3.71 -3.49
CA GLY A 37 6.06 -2.51 -4.21
C GLY A 37 5.86 -1.30 -3.27
N LEU A 38 5.13 -1.49 -2.16
CA LEU A 38 4.94 -0.44 -1.17
C LEU A 38 6.28 -0.05 -0.51
N ARG A 39 7.14 -1.02 -0.18
CA ARG A 39 8.47 -0.78 0.39
C ARG A 39 9.30 0.14 -0.49
N ARG A 40 9.37 -0.14 -1.79
CA ARG A 40 10.16 0.65 -2.73
C ARG A 40 9.62 2.06 -2.92
N LEU A 41 8.30 2.22 -2.98
CA LEU A 41 7.68 3.55 -3.02
C LEU A 41 8.00 4.36 -1.77
N LEU A 42 7.89 3.76 -0.58
CA LEU A 42 8.17 4.44 0.68
C LEU A 42 9.65 4.83 0.80
N ARG A 43 10.56 3.99 0.31
CA ARG A 43 12.00 4.31 0.22
C ARG A 43 12.27 5.47 -0.72
N TRP A 44 11.64 5.48 -1.89
CA TRP A 44 11.75 6.57 -2.84
C TRP A 44 11.26 7.89 -2.24
N LEU A 45 10.12 7.88 -1.55
CA LEU A 45 9.59 9.05 -0.83
C LEU A 45 10.54 9.53 0.27
N SER A 46 11.09 8.62 1.07
CA SER A 46 12.06 8.97 2.13
C SER A 46 13.33 9.57 1.54
N ALA A 47 13.88 8.98 0.48
CA ALA A 47 15.06 9.48 -0.21
C ALA A 47 14.86 10.90 -0.78
N ASP A 48 13.66 11.19 -1.29
CA ASP A 48 13.27 12.51 -1.78
C ASP A 48 12.74 13.44 -0.66
N LYS A 49 12.88 13.03 0.61
CA LYS A 49 12.56 13.79 1.84
C LYS A 49 11.09 14.18 1.98
N TRP A 50 10.18 13.39 1.41
CA TRP A 50 8.75 13.57 1.61
C TRP A 50 8.35 13.23 3.04
N LYS A 51 7.50 14.07 3.63
CA LYS A 51 6.87 13.77 4.91
C LYS A 51 5.52 13.11 4.69
N ILE A 52 5.38 11.89 5.16
CA ILE A 52 4.12 11.13 5.09
C ILE A 52 3.36 11.35 6.39
N SER A 53 2.17 11.96 6.31
CA SER A 53 1.32 12.16 7.50
C SER A 53 0.50 10.91 7.86
N SER A 54 0.00 10.22 6.83
CA SER A 54 -0.81 9.03 6.99
C SER A 54 -0.76 8.15 5.74
N ILE A 55 -1.06 6.87 5.92
CA ILE A 55 -1.18 5.88 4.85
C ILE A 55 -2.51 5.15 5.04
N THR A 56 -3.25 4.96 3.95
CA THR A 56 -4.45 4.10 3.92
C THR A 56 -4.21 2.94 2.97
N THR A 57 -4.42 1.71 3.42
CA THR A 57 -4.20 0.51 2.59
C THR A 57 -5.39 -0.46 2.61
N ASP A 58 -5.46 -1.31 1.59
CA ASP A 58 -6.29 -2.52 1.59
C ASP A 58 -5.85 -3.52 2.67
N ARG A 59 -6.67 -4.56 2.89
CA ARG A 59 -6.43 -5.60 3.92
C ARG A 59 -5.37 -6.63 3.52
N ASN A 60 -4.16 -6.18 3.23
CA ASN A 60 -3.00 -7.07 3.17
C ASN A 60 -2.39 -7.19 4.59
N ARG A 61 -2.41 -8.41 5.14
CA ARG A 61 -1.93 -8.71 6.50
C ARG A 61 -0.45 -8.39 6.74
N PHE A 62 0.34 -8.22 5.68
CA PHE A 62 1.78 -7.97 5.77
C PHE A 62 2.12 -6.47 5.84
N PHE A 63 1.20 -5.57 5.51
CA PHE A 63 1.47 -4.13 5.54
C PHE A 63 1.77 -3.55 6.92
N PRO A 64 1.08 -3.93 8.02
CA PRO A 64 1.43 -3.40 9.34
C PRO A 64 2.86 -3.73 9.75
N ALA A 65 3.32 -4.96 9.46
CA ALA A 65 4.70 -5.36 9.73
C ALA A 65 5.71 -4.58 8.88
N LEU A 66 5.39 -4.32 7.60
CA LEU A 66 6.22 -3.48 6.74
C LEU A 66 6.31 -2.04 7.26
N LEU A 67 5.18 -1.44 7.65
CA LEU A 67 5.18 -0.06 8.16
C LEU A 67 5.99 0.06 9.44
N ASP A 68 5.92 -0.94 10.33
CA ASP A 68 6.73 -1.00 11.54
C ASP A 68 8.24 -1.13 11.22
N GLU A 69 8.61 -2.01 10.28
CA GLU A 69 9.98 -2.14 9.75
C GLU A 69 10.51 -0.80 9.22
N MET A 70 9.67 -0.05 8.50
CA MET A 70 10.06 1.18 7.83
C MET A 70 10.01 2.44 8.70
N LYS A 71 9.51 2.38 9.94
CA LYS A 71 9.40 3.55 10.83
C LYS A 71 10.69 4.35 10.97
N VAL A 72 11.85 3.69 10.92
CA VAL A 72 13.16 4.37 11.00
C VAL A 72 13.43 5.25 9.76
N GLU A 73 12.95 4.83 8.59
CA GLU A 73 13.18 5.50 7.31
C GLU A 73 12.11 6.57 7.01
N ILE A 74 10.84 6.30 7.34
CA ILE A 74 9.71 7.19 6.99
C ILE A 74 9.10 7.94 8.18
N GLY A 75 9.56 7.65 9.41
CA GLY A 75 9.02 8.20 10.65
C GLY A 75 7.75 7.49 11.14
N ASP A 76 7.14 8.04 12.18
CA ASP A 76 5.86 7.55 12.69
C ASP A 76 4.72 8.01 11.77
N VAL A 77 4.08 7.04 11.11
CA VAL A 77 3.04 7.28 10.12
C VAL A 77 1.74 6.67 10.60
N GLN A 78 0.68 7.48 10.63
CA GLN A 78 -0.64 7.00 10.99
C GLN A 78 -1.19 6.06 9.90
N HIS A 79 -1.48 4.82 10.26
CA HIS A 79 -2.01 3.81 9.34
C HIS A 79 -3.52 3.64 9.49
N PHE A 80 -4.23 3.67 8.36
CA PHE A 80 -5.65 3.40 8.24
C PHE A 80 -5.90 2.23 7.29
N TRP A 81 -7.03 1.57 7.48
CA TRP A 81 -7.55 0.60 6.52
C TRP A 81 -8.55 1.26 5.58
N ASP A 82 -8.54 0.84 4.32
CA ASP A 82 -9.52 1.29 3.35
C ASP A 82 -10.95 0.96 3.81
N GLY A 83 -11.76 2.00 3.97
CA GLY A 83 -13.14 1.92 4.43
C GLY A 83 -14.08 1.26 3.41
N TRP A 84 -13.73 1.26 2.12
CA TRP A 84 -14.56 0.60 1.11
C TRP A 84 -14.65 -0.92 1.35
N HIS A 85 -13.55 -1.55 1.76
CA HIS A 85 -13.54 -2.95 2.18
C HIS A 85 -14.45 -3.23 3.38
N LEU A 86 -14.55 -2.28 4.32
CA LEU A 86 -15.48 -2.37 5.45
C LEU A 86 -16.94 -2.28 4.97
N VAL A 87 -17.25 -1.33 4.09
CA VAL A 87 -18.61 -1.15 3.51
C VAL A 87 -19.04 -2.41 2.76
N LYS A 88 -18.17 -2.96 1.91
CA LYS A 88 -18.44 -4.24 1.21
C LYS A 88 -18.70 -5.39 2.17
N TRP A 89 -17.85 -5.55 3.20
CA TRP A 89 -18.02 -6.59 4.21
C TRP A 89 -19.36 -6.44 4.94
N PHE A 90 -19.71 -5.22 5.34
CA PHE A 90 -20.96 -4.95 6.03
C PHE A 90 -22.17 -5.30 5.15
N GLY A 91 -22.19 -4.84 3.89
CA GLY A 91 -23.26 -5.16 2.94
C GLY A 91 -23.41 -6.66 2.68
N ASN A 92 -22.31 -7.40 2.61
CA ASN A 92 -22.34 -8.86 2.44
C ASN A 92 -22.88 -9.59 3.67
N ASN A 93 -22.66 -9.09 4.88
CA ASN A 93 -23.21 -9.70 6.09
C ASN A 93 -24.70 -9.39 6.24
N LEU A 94 -25.16 -8.18 5.94
CA LEU A 94 -26.58 -7.85 5.97
C LEU A 94 -27.41 -8.77 5.05
N ARG A 95 -26.90 -9.09 3.85
CA ARG A 95 -27.55 -10.01 2.91
C ARG A 95 -27.60 -11.48 3.35
N LYS A 96 -26.88 -11.87 4.40
CA LYS A 96 -26.93 -13.24 4.94
C LYS A 96 -27.98 -13.41 6.04
N VAL A 97 -28.45 -12.30 6.61
CA VAL A 97 -29.36 -12.29 7.76
C VAL A 97 -30.79 -11.92 7.34
N GLY A 98 -30.98 -11.35 6.14
CA GLY A 98 -32.27 -11.16 5.48
C GLY A 98 -32.46 -12.12 4.34
#